data_AF-A0A060Z7T9-F1
#
_entry.id   AF-A0A060Z7T9-F1
#
_cell.length_a   1.000
_cell.length_b   1.000
_cell.length_c   1.000
_cell.angle_alpha   90.00
_cell.angle_beta   90.00
_cell.angle_gamma   90.00
#
_symmetry.space_group_name_H-M   'P 1'
#
loop_
_entity.id
_entity.type
_entity.pdbx_description
1 polymer ?
#
loop_
_entity_poly.entity_id
_entity_poly.type
_entity_poly.pdbx_seq_one_letter_code
_entity_poly.pdbx_strand_id
1 'polypeptide(L)'
;MAEKLKADQITQIQPQKLTLNLRSGEAQTFKLKFKRAEDYPIDLYYLMDLSFSMKDDLENVKNLGTDLMREMKEVTSDFKIGFGSFVEKTVMPYISTTPARLLNPCTSTNNDTCTSPFSYKNVLKLTENGEEFNSLVSKQQISGNLDSPEGGFDAIMQVAVCGNAIGWRNVTRLLVFSTDAGFHFAGDGKLGGIVLPNDGKCHLENNMYTMSHYYVCVSLLTLYFPAILYCICFYCSVLILCILHAELTK
;
A
#
# COMPACT_ATOMS: atom_id res chain seq x y z
N MET A 1 11.75 30.56 -19.19
CA MET A 1 11.04 29.56 -18.38
C MET A 1 11.71 29.55 -17.02
N ALA A 2 10.97 29.71 -15.92
CA ALA A 2 11.54 29.62 -14.58
C ALA A 2 12.04 28.18 -14.35
N GLU A 3 13.23 28.03 -13.79
CA GLU A 3 13.82 26.73 -13.48
C GLU A 3 13.00 26.05 -12.39
N LYS A 4 12.52 24.82 -12.66
CA LYS A 4 11.68 24.07 -11.71
C LYS A 4 12.53 23.63 -10.53
N LEU A 5 12.17 24.07 -9.33
CA LEU A 5 12.87 23.71 -8.09
C LEU A 5 12.71 22.22 -7.81
N LYS A 6 13.80 21.58 -7.35
CA LYS A 6 13.73 20.21 -6.83
C LYS A 6 13.04 20.18 -5.47
N ALA A 7 12.47 19.03 -5.10
CA ALA A 7 11.67 18.90 -3.88
C ALA A 7 12.42 19.28 -2.59
N ASP A 8 13.74 19.07 -2.54
CA ASP A 8 14.64 19.42 -1.43
C ASP A 8 14.94 20.93 -1.32
N GLN A 9 14.68 21.69 -2.38
CA GLN A 9 14.85 23.14 -2.43
C GLN A 9 13.56 23.90 -2.09
N ILE A 10 12.42 23.21 -2.03
CA ILE A 10 11.11 23.81 -1.77
C ILE A 10 10.91 23.96 -0.25
N THR A 11 10.79 25.20 0.22
CA THR A 11 10.50 25.50 1.63
C THR A 11 9.00 25.69 1.85
N GLN A 12 8.35 24.73 2.52
CA GLN A 12 6.92 24.81 2.88
C GLN A 12 6.69 25.29 4.33
N ILE A 13 7.71 25.22 5.19
CA ILE A 13 7.62 25.56 6.62
C ILE A 13 8.79 26.45 7.06
N GLN A 14 8.53 27.46 7.88
CA GLN A 14 9.55 28.37 8.43
C GLN A 14 9.18 28.89 9.82
N PRO A 15 10.16 29.16 10.72
CA PRO A 15 11.61 29.06 10.50
C PRO A 15 12.14 27.61 10.58
N GLN A 16 13.28 27.33 9.92
CA GLN A 16 13.90 25.99 9.93
C GLN A 16 14.69 25.71 11.22
N LYS A 17 15.12 26.76 11.92
CA LYS A 17 15.84 26.69 13.19
C LYS A 17 15.48 27.89 14.05
N LEU A 18 15.29 27.67 15.34
CA LEU A 18 15.10 28.73 16.32
C LEU A 18 15.78 28.36 17.66
N THR A 19 16.10 29.37 18.45
CA THR A 19 16.66 29.21 19.80
C THR A 19 15.74 29.92 20.79
N LEU A 20 15.31 29.24 21.84
CA LEU A 20 14.49 29.80 22.92
C LEU A 20 15.25 29.73 24.23
N ASN A 21 15.21 30.81 25.01
CA ASN A 21 15.66 30.81 26.40
C ASN A 21 14.43 30.60 27.28
N LEU A 22 14.42 29.52 28.06
CA LEU A 22 13.25 29.11 28.83
C LEU A 22 13.43 29.46 30.31
N ARG A 23 12.49 30.23 30.86
CA ARG A 23 12.39 30.48 32.30
C ARG A 23 11.35 29.52 32.90
N SER A 24 11.65 28.98 34.08
CA SER A 24 10.72 28.08 34.78
C SER A 24 9.37 28.74 34.99
N GLY A 25 8.31 28.11 34.48
CA GLY A 25 6.92 28.59 34.59
C GLY A 25 6.50 29.63 33.54
N GLU A 26 7.37 30.05 32.62
CA GLU A 26 7.05 31.06 31.61
C GLU A 26 7.04 30.46 30.19
N ALA A 27 5.87 30.48 29.55
CA ALA A 27 5.71 29.99 28.18
C ALA A 27 6.33 30.97 27.17
N GLN A 28 6.97 30.41 26.14
CA GLN A 28 7.50 31.17 25.00
C GLN A 28 6.71 30.84 23.74
N THR A 29 6.31 31.87 23.00
CA THR A 29 5.49 31.75 21.79
C THR A 29 6.30 32.20 20.59
N PHE A 30 6.26 31.43 19.51
CA PHE A 30 6.83 31.83 18.22
C PHE A 30 5.84 31.55 17.09
N LYS A 31 6.06 32.22 15.95
CA LYS A 31 5.21 32.06 14.76
C LYS A 31 5.82 31.05 13.82
N LEU A 32 5.07 30.01 13.52
CA LEU A 32 5.37 29.03 12.47
C LEU A 32 4.52 29.38 11.25
N LYS A 33 5.15 29.53 10.07
CA LYS A 33 4.43 29.79 8.81
C LYS A 33 4.48 28.54 7.95
N PHE A 34 3.33 28.21 7.37
CA PHE A 34 3.19 27.14 6.38
C PHE A 34 2.69 27.73 5.06
N LYS A 35 3.28 27.29 3.95
CA LYS A 35 2.80 27.56 2.58
C LYS A 35 2.86 26.26 1.80
N ARG A 36 1.70 25.79 1.31
CA ARG A 36 1.62 24.63 0.42
C ARG A 36 2.37 24.93 -0.88
N ALA A 37 3.24 24.01 -1.28
CA ALA A 37 3.92 24.08 -2.56
C ALA A 37 2.94 23.78 -3.71
N GLU A 38 3.08 24.54 -4.80
CA GLU A 38 2.44 24.23 -6.07
C GLU A 38 3.28 23.21 -6.84
N ASP A 39 2.63 22.30 -7.58
CA ASP A 39 3.29 21.29 -8.41
C ASP A 39 4.36 20.43 -7.68
N TYR A 40 4.05 20.01 -6.45
CA TYR A 40 4.93 19.14 -5.66
C TYR A 40 4.79 17.67 -6.11
N PRO A 41 5.91 16.93 -6.33
CA PRO A 41 5.85 15.57 -6.87
C PRO A 41 5.05 14.60 -5.98
N ILE A 42 4.46 13.60 -6.63
CA ILE A 42 3.63 12.58 -5.98
C ILE A 42 4.12 11.18 -6.37
N ASP A 43 4.33 10.34 -5.37
CA ASP A 43 4.49 8.90 -5.52
C ASP A 43 3.20 8.23 -5.03
N LEU A 44 2.56 7.42 -5.86
CA LEU A 44 1.37 6.65 -5.50
C LEU A 44 1.67 5.16 -5.64
N TYR A 45 1.50 4.41 -4.55
CA TYR A 45 1.60 2.96 -4.57
C TYR A 45 0.21 2.36 -4.38
N TYR A 46 -0.25 1.61 -5.38
CA TYR A 46 -1.55 0.95 -5.37
C TYR A 46 -1.41 -0.47 -4.83
N LEU A 47 -1.93 -0.70 -3.63
CA LEU A 47 -1.87 -1.99 -2.94
C LEU A 47 -3.26 -2.63 -2.97
N MET A 48 -3.39 -3.70 -3.76
CA MET A 48 -4.66 -4.33 -4.08
C MET A 48 -4.80 -5.72 -3.46
N ASP A 49 -5.95 -5.97 -2.88
CA ASP A 49 -6.41 -7.31 -2.51
C ASP A 49 -6.69 -8.14 -3.77
N LEU A 50 -6.11 -9.34 -3.84
CA LEU A 50 -6.35 -10.32 -4.91
C LEU A 50 -7.02 -11.60 -4.40
N SER A 51 -7.74 -11.53 -3.29
CA SER A 51 -8.71 -12.54 -2.87
C SER A 51 -9.79 -12.73 -3.95
N PHE A 52 -10.52 -13.85 -3.90
CA PHE A 52 -11.38 -14.25 -5.02
C PHE A 52 -12.53 -13.27 -5.30
N SER A 53 -13.01 -12.54 -4.28
CA SER A 53 -14.09 -11.57 -4.43
C SER A 53 -13.68 -10.34 -5.24
N MET A 54 -12.39 -10.01 -5.30
CA MET A 54 -11.82 -8.88 -6.04
C MET A 54 -11.60 -9.17 -7.55
N LYS A 55 -12.20 -10.25 -8.08
CA LYS A 55 -11.95 -10.74 -9.44
C LYS A 55 -12.38 -9.73 -10.52
N ASP A 56 -13.54 -9.11 -10.37
CA ASP A 56 -14.07 -8.10 -11.29
C ASP A 56 -13.39 -6.74 -11.08
N ASP A 57 -13.03 -6.37 -9.84
CA ASP A 57 -12.19 -5.20 -9.57
C ASP A 57 -10.85 -5.27 -10.33
N LEU A 58 -10.20 -6.43 -10.35
CA LEU A 58 -8.93 -6.60 -11.06
C LEU A 58 -9.07 -6.29 -12.55
N GLU A 59 -10.17 -6.68 -13.19
CA GLU A 59 -10.41 -6.36 -14.61
C GLU A 59 -10.53 -4.85 -14.86
N ASN A 60 -11.11 -4.11 -13.92
CA ASN A 60 -11.19 -2.65 -14.00
C ASN A 60 -9.82 -1.99 -13.77
N VAL A 61 -9.05 -2.47 -12.79
CA VAL A 61 -7.74 -1.90 -12.42
C VAL A 61 -6.68 -2.10 -13.51
N LYS A 62 -6.82 -3.12 -14.37
CA LYS A 62 -5.91 -3.33 -15.52
C LYS A 62 -5.83 -2.13 -16.46
N ASN A 63 -6.90 -1.34 -16.58
CA ASN A 63 -6.96 -0.15 -17.43
C ASN A 63 -6.70 1.15 -16.64
N LEU A 64 -6.68 1.09 -15.31
CA LEU A 64 -6.61 2.25 -14.43
C LEU A 64 -5.25 2.98 -14.52
N GLY A 65 -4.15 2.31 -14.82
CA GLY A 65 -2.81 2.91 -14.73
C GLY A 65 -2.63 4.11 -15.66
N THR A 66 -3.02 3.98 -16.92
CA THR A 66 -2.95 5.07 -17.91
C THR A 66 -3.91 6.20 -17.62
N ASP A 67 -5.14 5.88 -17.17
CA ASP A 67 -6.14 6.89 -16.82
C ASP A 67 -5.70 7.68 -15.57
N LEU A 68 -5.31 6.99 -14.50
CA LEU A 68 -4.82 7.63 -13.28
C LEU A 68 -3.60 8.50 -13.56
N MET A 69 -2.67 8.04 -14.40
CA MET A 69 -1.53 8.87 -14.81
C MET A 69 -1.95 10.11 -15.61
N ARG A 70 -3.00 10.03 -16.43
CA ARG A 70 -3.53 11.19 -17.16
C ARG A 70 -4.13 12.20 -16.19
N GLU A 71 -4.99 11.76 -15.28
CA GLU A 71 -5.62 12.65 -14.29
C GLU A 71 -4.57 13.28 -13.35
N MET A 72 -3.58 12.49 -12.93
CA MET A 72 -2.52 12.99 -12.03
C MET A 72 -1.58 13.99 -12.70
N LYS A 73 -1.45 13.99 -14.03
CA LYS A 73 -0.70 15.02 -14.77
C LYS A 73 -1.32 16.41 -14.66
N GLU A 74 -2.63 16.51 -14.37
CA GLU A 74 -3.30 17.78 -14.11
C GLU A 74 -3.03 18.30 -12.70
N VAL A 75 -2.69 17.40 -11.77
CA VAL A 75 -2.39 17.72 -10.36
C VAL A 75 -0.91 18.06 -10.16
N THR A 76 -0.02 17.28 -10.75
CA THR A 76 1.43 17.52 -10.73
C THR A 76 2.08 17.03 -12.01
N SER A 77 3.11 17.74 -12.45
CA SER A 77 3.94 17.34 -13.58
C SER A 77 4.97 16.26 -13.26
N ASP A 78 5.10 15.83 -12.00
CA ASP A 78 5.99 14.75 -11.57
C ASP A 78 5.23 13.70 -10.74
N PHE A 79 4.81 12.63 -11.41
CA PHE A 79 4.01 11.55 -10.85
C PHE A 79 4.67 10.18 -11.09
N LYS A 80 4.75 9.37 -10.03
CA LYS A 80 5.13 7.95 -10.12
C LYS A 80 4.03 7.06 -9.59
N ILE A 81 3.85 5.92 -10.26
CA ILE A 81 2.90 4.88 -9.86
C ILE A 81 3.62 3.55 -9.62
N GLY A 82 3.18 2.81 -8.61
CA GLY A 82 3.63 1.46 -8.31
C GLY A 82 2.44 0.55 -7.99
N PHE A 83 2.66 -0.76 -8.02
CA PHE A 83 1.61 -1.75 -7.76
C PHE A 83 2.12 -2.88 -6.87
N GLY A 84 1.31 -3.26 -5.90
CA GLY A 84 1.52 -4.44 -5.08
C GLY A 84 0.21 -5.18 -4.86
N SER A 85 0.30 -6.47 -4.59
CA SER A 85 -0.86 -7.30 -4.30
C SER A 85 -0.68 -8.07 -3.00
N PHE A 86 -1.81 -8.39 -2.36
CA PHE A 86 -1.84 -9.23 -1.16
C PHE A 86 -3.06 -10.16 -1.18
N VAL A 87 -2.99 -11.21 -0.35
CA VAL A 87 -4.13 -12.08 -0.03
C VAL A 87 -4.03 -12.34 1.48
N GLU A 88 -3.28 -13.38 1.87
CA GLU A 88 -3.29 -13.86 3.25
C GLU A 88 -2.00 -14.60 3.62
N LYS A 89 -1.77 -14.78 4.92
CA LYS A 89 -0.76 -15.68 5.47
C LYS A 89 -0.97 -17.11 4.96
N THR A 90 0.10 -17.71 4.47
CA THR A 90 0.05 -19.03 3.84
C THR A 90 0.16 -20.18 4.86
N VAL A 91 -0.62 -20.11 5.93
CA VAL A 91 -0.72 -21.15 6.97
C VAL A 91 -2.17 -21.41 7.36
N MET A 92 -2.43 -22.57 7.97
CA MET A 92 -3.74 -22.84 8.59
C MET A 92 -3.92 -21.93 9.82
N PRO A 93 -5.14 -21.44 10.14
CA PRO A 93 -6.43 -21.71 9.49
C PRO A 93 -6.81 -20.75 8.35
N TYR A 94 -5.97 -19.76 8.03
CA TYR A 94 -6.31 -18.72 7.05
C TYR A 94 -6.41 -19.25 5.62
N ILE A 95 -5.67 -20.31 5.30
CA ILE A 95 -5.77 -21.03 4.02
C ILE A 95 -6.01 -22.52 4.22
N SER A 96 -6.57 -23.18 3.19
CA SER A 96 -6.55 -24.63 3.10
C SER A 96 -5.17 -25.13 2.68
N THR A 97 -4.57 -25.98 3.49
CA THR A 97 -3.23 -26.57 3.26
C THR A 97 -3.27 -27.91 2.53
N THR A 98 -4.42 -28.32 1.99
CA THR A 98 -4.50 -29.51 1.14
C THR A 98 -3.75 -29.26 -0.18
N PRO A 99 -3.00 -30.23 -0.73
CA PRO A 99 -2.20 -30.01 -1.94
C PRO A 99 -3.01 -29.46 -3.13
N ALA A 100 -4.25 -29.90 -3.29
CA ALA A 100 -5.14 -29.41 -4.33
C ALA A 100 -5.50 -27.91 -4.14
N ARG A 101 -5.77 -27.48 -2.90
CA ARG A 101 -6.14 -26.09 -2.60
C ARG A 101 -4.95 -25.14 -2.55
N LEU A 102 -3.75 -25.64 -2.25
CA LEU A 102 -2.52 -24.86 -2.41
C LEU A 102 -2.23 -24.54 -3.88
N LEU A 103 -2.59 -25.43 -4.80
CA LEU A 103 -2.46 -25.19 -6.24
C LEU A 103 -3.57 -24.30 -6.79
N ASN A 104 -4.82 -24.51 -6.34
CA ASN A 104 -5.97 -23.68 -6.71
C ASN A 104 -6.87 -23.45 -5.49
N PRO A 105 -6.78 -22.28 -4.82
CA PRO A 105 -7.58 -22.01 -3.63
C PRO A 105 -9.07 -21.82 -3.96
N CYS A 106 -9.39 -21.40 -5.17
CA CYS A 106 -10.75 -21.11 -5.59
C CYS A 106 -11.63 -22.35 -5.74
N THR A 107 -12.94 -22.15 -5.64
CA THR A 107 -13.92 -23.23 -5.76
C THR A 107 -14.00 -23.78 -7.18
N SER A 108 -14.00 -25.11 -7.31
CA SER A 108 -14.11 -25.80 -8.61
C SER A 108 -15.47 -25.66 -9.30
N THR A 109 -16.46 -25.03 -8.65
CA THR A 109 -17.84 -24.90 -9.13
C THR A 109 -17.97 -24.18 -10.46
N ASN A 110 -17.08 -23.21 -10.74
CA ASN A 110 -17.11 -22.41 -11.96
C ASN A 110 -15.89 -22.63 -12.88
N ASN A 111 -15.10 -23.67 -12.61
CA ASN A 111 -13.83 -23.94 -13.32
C ASN A 111 -12.83 -22.76 -13.26
N ASP A 112 -12.91 -21.93 -12.21
CA ASP A 112 -12.02 -20.81 -11.99
C ASP A 112 -10.59 -21.29 -11.71
N THR A 113 -9.64 -20.70 -12.42
CA THR A 113 -8.21 -20.95 -12.23
C THR A 113 -7.62 -19.81 -11.44
N CYS A 114 -7.22 -20.09 -10.21
CA CYS A 114 -6.59 -19.12 -9.33
C CYS A 114 -5.14 -19.50 -9.05
N THR A 115 -4.31 -18.49 -8.81
CA THR A 115 -2.94 -18.72 -8.35
C THR A 115 -2.94 -19.17 -6.89
N SER A 116 -1.90 -19.90 -6.49
CA SER A 116 -1.62 -20.26 -5.10
C SER A 116 -1.70 -19.03 -4.17
N PRO A 117 -2.21 -19.20 -2.94
CA PRO A 117 -2.26 -18.12 -1.95
C PRO A 117 -0.87 -17.58 -1.64
N PHE A 118 -0.80 -16.29 -1.38
CA PHE A 118 0.44 -15.59 -1.02
C PHE A 118 0.12 -14.41 -0.10
N SER A 119 1.09 -13.99 0.71
CA SER A 119 0.87 -12.89 1.66
C SER A 119 0.99 -11.53 0.99
N TYR A 120 2.16 -11.15 0.51
CA TYR A 120 2.38 -9.88 -0.19
C TYR A 120 3.39 -10.04 -1.32
N LYS A 121 3.13 -9.36 -2.44
CA LYS A 121 4.00 -9.26 -3.61
C LYS A 121 4.15 -7.80 -4.05
N ASN A 122 5.38 -7.33 -4.12
CA ASN A 122 5.74 -6.07 -4.78
C ASN A 122 5.82 -6.29 -6.30
N VAL A 123 4.72 -6.07 -7.02
CA VAL A 123 4.64 -6.37 -8.45
C VAL A 123 5.41 -5.35 -9.30
N LEU A 124 5.25 -4.06 -8.99
CA LEU A 124 5.84 -2.95 -9.72
C LEU A 124 6.36 -1.89 -8.74
N LYS A 125 7.67 -1.66 -8.81
CA LYS A 125 8.35 -0.53 -8.18
C LYS A 125 7.84 0.79 -8.77
N LEU A 126 7.81 1.86 -7.97
CA LEU A 126 7.41 3.20 -8.41
C LEU A 126 8.14 3.63 -9.70
N THR A 127 7.35 3.89 -10.74
CA THR A 127 7.82 4.23 -12.09
C THR A 127 7.01 5.39 -12.68
N GLU A 128 7.58 6.08 -13.65
CA GLU A 128 6.90 7.11 -14.45
C GLU A 128 6.21 6.49 -15.67
N ASN A 129 6.37 5.18 -15.89
CA ASN A 129 5.83 4.47 -17.04
C ASN A 129 4.49 3.78 -16.73
N GLY A 130 3.39 4.39 -17.14
CA GLY A 130 2.03 3.83 -16.94
C GLY A 130 1.73 2.61 -17.79
N GLU A 131 2.40 2.45 -18.93
CA GLU A 131 2.23 1.25 -19.75
C GLU A 131 2.83 0.02 -19.06
N GLU A 132 3.92 0.21 -18.30
CA GLU A 132 4.51 -0.83 -17.47
C GLU A 132 3.54 -1.28 -16.36
N PHE A 133 2.82 -0.33 -15.75
CA PHE A 133 1.73 -0.62 -14.80
C PHE A 133 0.67 -1.49 -15.46
N ASN A 134 0.06 -1.05 -16.56
CA ASN A 134 -0.98 -1.81 -17.25
C ASN A 134 -0.49 -3.21 -17.68
N SER A 135 0.75 -3.31 -18.19
CA SER A 135 1.34 -4.58 -18.62
C SER A 135 1.57 -5.56 -17.47
N LEU A 136 1.97 -5.09 -16.28
CA LEU A 136 2.23 -5.96 -15.14
C LEU A 136 0.95 -6.31 -14.38
N VAL A 137 0.02 -5.36 -14.22
CA VAL A 137 -1.28 -5.60 -13.57
C VAL A 137 -2.11 -6.59 -14.38
N SER A 138 -2.13 -6.48 -15.71
CA SER A 138 -2.83 -7.43 -16.58
C SER A 138 -2.32 -8.87 -16.52
N LYS A 139 -1.09 -9.08 -16.05
CA LYS A 139 -0.50 -10.42 -15.84
C LYS A 139 -0.79 -11.00 -14.46
N GLN A 140 -1.37 -10.22 -13.54
CA GLN A 140 -1.75 -10.75 -12.24
C GLN A 140 -2.99 -11.64 -12.38
N GLN A 141 -3.04 -12.68 -11.54
CA GLN A 141 -4.14 -13.62 -11.48
C GLN A 141 -4.76 -13.55 -10.09
N ILE A 142 -6.07 -13.74 -10.02
CA ILE A 142 -6.78 -13.79 -8.75
C ILE A 142 -6.34 -15.03 -7.95
N SER A 143 -6.40 -14.91 -6.63
CA SER A 143 -6.09 -15.98 -5.70
C SER A 143 -7.29 -16.19 -4.76
N GLY A 144 -7.04 -16.79 -3.60
CA GLY A 144 -8.05 -16.96 -2.57
C GLY A 144 -7.51 -17.62 -1.31
N ASN A 145 -8.27 -17.49 -0.24
CA ASN A 145 -8.02 -17.96 1.12
C ASN A 145 -9.33 -18.56 1.68
N LEU A 146 -9.36 -18.86 2.99
CA LEU A 146 -10.46 -19.60 3.62
C LEU A 146 -11.38 -18.71 4.46
N ASP A 147 -10.81 -17.85 5.29
CA ASP A 147 -11.55 -16.89 6.10
C ASP A 147 -11.80 -15.56 5.37
N SER A 148 -12.59 -14.68 5.98
CA SER A 148 -13.03 -13.44 5.33
C SER A 148 -12.12 -12.23 5.58
N PRO A 149 -11.52 -12.01 6.76
CA PRO A 149 -10.52 -10.96 6.92
C PRO A 149 -9.25 -11.31 6.15
N GLU A 150 -8.57 -10.29 5.60
CA GLU A 150 -7.39 -10.49 4.78
C GLU A 150 -6.08 -9.97 5.44
N GLY A 151 -4.94 -10.41 4.90
CA GLY A 151 -3.59 -10.18 5.41
C GLY A 151 -2.99 -8.83 5.03
N GLY A 152 -3.82 -7.84 4.65
CA GLY A 152 -3.38 -6.57 4.06
C GLY A 152 -2.47 -5.73 4.97
N PHE A 153 -2.55 -5.88 6.29
CA PHE A 153 -1.70 -5.14 7.23
C PHE A 153 -0.23 -5.57 7.18
N ASP A 154 0.05 -6.83 6.88
CA ASP A 154 1.43 -7.28 6.64
C ASP A 154 1.99 -6.63 5.37
N ALA A 155 1.17 -6.55 4.32
CA ALA A 155 1.54 -5.90 3.07
C ALA A 155 1.81 -4.39 3.26
N ILE A 156 0.94 -3.68 3.98
CA ILE A 156 1.14 -2.27 4.33
C ILE A 156 2.48 -2.07 5.06
N MET A 157 2.78 -2.91 6.05
CA MET A 157 4.03 -2.80 6.80
C MET A 157 5.24 -2.96 5.86
N GLN A 158 5.22 -3.97 4.99
CA GLN A 158 6.30 -4.16 4.02
C GLN A 158 6.44 -2.97 3.06
N VAL A 159 5.34 -2.41 2.56
CA VAL A 159 5.36 -1.21 1.70
C VAL A 159 5.96 0.00 2.43
N ALA A 160 5.69 0.14 3.73
CA ALA A 160 6.22 1.25 4.53
C ALA A 160 7.72 1.13 4.79
N VAL A 161 8.20 -0.05 5.17
CA VAL A 161 9.59 -0.25 5.64
C VAL A 161 10.56 -0.64 4.53
N CYS A 162 10.08 -1.19 3.41
CA CYS A 162 10.90 -1.58 2.26
C CYS A 162 11.16 -0.43 1.27
N GLY A 163 11.52 0.76 1.77
CA GLY A 163 11.57 1.99 0.96
C GLY A 163 12.33 1.89 -0.36
N ASN A 164 13.47 1.18 -0.39
CA ASN A 164 14.27 1.01 -1.60
C ASN A 164 13.65 0.06 -2.63
N ALA A 165 12.94 -0.98 -2.16
CA ALA A 165 12.26 -1.95 -3.03
C ALA A 165 11.00 -1.34 -3.66
N ILE A 166 10.28 -0.52 -2.88
CA ILE A 166 9.11 0.23 -3.36
C ILE A 166 9.51 1.43 -4.22
N GLY A 167 10.61 2.10 -3.88
CA GLY A 167 11.15 3.25 -4.62
C GLY A 167 10.69 4.61 -4.13
N TRP A 168 10.28 4.75 -2.85
CA TRP A 168 9.76 6.00 -2.31
C TRP A 168 10.79 7.14 -2.41
N ARG A 169 10.40 8.27 -3.02
CA ARG A 169 11.16 9.52 -3.00
C ARG A 169 10.81 10.35 -1.76
N ASN A 170 11.58 11.39 -1.46
CA ASN A 170 11.27 12.31 -0.37
C ASN A 170 10.27 13.39 -0.83
N VAL A 171 9.07 12.95 -1.20
CA VAL A 171 7.99 13.75 -1.81
C VAL A 171 6.65 13.32 -1.18
N THR A 172 5.51 13.75 -1.72
CA THR A 172 4.21 13.25 -1.25
C THR A 172 4.09 11.75 -1.53
N ARG A 173 3.90 10.93 -0.50
CA ARG A 173 3.76 9.47 -0.62
C ARG A 173 2.32 9.06 -0.33
N LEU A 174 1.64 8.52 -1.33
CA LEU A 174 0.27 8.06 -1.25
C LEU A 174 0.23 6.54 -1.35
N LEU A 175 -0.36 5.88 -0.37
CA LEU A 175 -0.63 4.44 -0.42
C LEU A 175 -2.14 4.24 -0.53
N VAL A 176 -2.58 3.75 -1.69
CA VAL A 176 -3.97 3.35 -1.91
C VAL A 176 -4.09 1.89 -1.49
N PHE A 177 -4.95 1.61 -0.52
CA PHE A 177 -5.25 0.28 -0.03
C PHE A 177 -6.66 -0.10 -0.48
N SER A 178 -6.76 -1.08 -1.39
CA SER A 178 -8.03 -1.50 -2.00
C SER A 178 -8.37 -2.93 -1.65
N THR A 179 -9.50 -3.11 -0.96
CA THR A 179 -10.06 -4.42 -0.54
C THR A 179 -11.57 -4.27 -0.36
N ASP A 180 -12.31 -5.37 -0.48
CA ASP A 180 -13.73 -5.46 -0.16
C ASP A 180 -13.99 -6.19 1.17
N ALA A 181 -12.92 -6.53 1.90
CA ALA A 181 -12.96 -7.34 3.10
C ALA A 181 -12.43 -6.61 4.36
N GLY A 182 -12.58 -7.28 5.51
CA GLY A 182 -11.93 -6.87 6.76
C GLY A 182 -10.42 -7.13 6.73
N PHE A 183 -9.73 -6.82 7.81
CA PHE A 183 -8.29 -7.05 7.95
C PHE A 183 -7.97 -7.82 9.23
N HIS A 184 -6.98 -8.70 9.17
CA HIS A 184 -6.39 -9.27 10.37
C HIS A 184 -5.50 -8.28 11.11
N PHE A 185 -5.42 -8.46 12.44
CA PHE A 185 -4.57 -7.65 13.30
C PHE A 185 -3.87 -8.48 14.37
N ALA A 186 -2.96 -7.84 15.11
CA ALA A 186 -2.18 -8.51 16.15
C ALA A 186 -3.07 -9.26 17.15
N GLY A 187 -2.86 -10.58 17.27
CA GLY A 187 -3.69 -11.49 18.06
C GLY A 187 -4.18 -12.67 17.23
N ASP A 188 -4.62 -12.41 16.00
CA ASP A 188 -5.20 -13.43 15.11
C ASP A 188 -4.18 -14.52 14.75
N GLY A 189 -2.91 -14.13 14.62
CA GLY A 189 -1.76 -15.02 14.38
C GLY A 189 -1.69 -16.24 15.33
N LYS A 190 -2.21 -16.10 16.56
CA LYS A 190 -2.21 -17.16 17.57
C LYS A 190 -2.97 -18.40 17.10
N LEU A 191 -3.99 -18.23 16.26
CA LEU A 191 -4.76 -19.35 15.68
C LEU A 191 -3.90 -20.22 14.76
N GLY A 192 -2.97 -19.60 14.01
CA GLY A 192 -2.01 -20.30 13.15
C GLY A 192 -0.70 -20.68 13.85
N GLY A 193 -0.63 -20.60 15.18
CA GLY A 193 0.60 -20.88 15.94
C GLY A 193 1.68 -19.79 15.81
N ILE A 194 1.34 -18.64 15.23
CA ILE A 194 2.25 -17.51 15.07
C ILE A 194 2.11 -16.62 16.31
N VAL A 195 3.20 -16.44 17.06
CA VAL A 195 3.19 -15.73 18.35
C VAL A 195 4.21 -14.60 18.45
N LEU A 196 5.15 -14.53 17.50
CA LEU A 196 6.19 -13.49 17.49
C LEU A 196 5.62 -12.20 16.91
N PRO A 197 5.64 -11.07 17.64
CA PRO A 197 5.18 -9.80 17.11
C PRO A 197 5.93 -9.39 15.84
N ASN A 198 5.25 -8.67 14.94
CA ASN A 198 5.90 -8.08 13.77
C ASN A 198 7.06 -7.17 14.19
N ASP A 199 8.22 -7.34 13.56
CA ASP A 199 9.46 -6.65 13.93
C ASP A 199 9.62 -5.27 13.25
N GLY A 200 8.68 -4.89 12.38
CA GLY A 200 8.72 -3.62 11.66
C GLY A 200 9.88 -3.51 10.67
N LYS A 201 10.37 -4.63 10.13
CA LYS A 201 11.47 -4.65 9.16
C LYS A 201 11.04 -5.18 7.79
N CYS A 202 11.88 -4.87 6.81
CA CYS A 202 11.71 -5.34 5.45
C CYS A 202 12.17 -6.79 5.32
N HIS A 203 11.30 -7.66 4.82
CA HIS A 203 11.54 -9.08 4.58
C HIS A 203 11.06 -9.48 3.18
N LEU A 204 11.41 -8.67 2.17
CA LEU A 204 11.15 -9.01 0.77
C LEU A 204 12.32 -9.76 0.17
N GLU A 205 12.03 -10.94 -0.38
CA GLU A 205 12.95 -11.70 -1.22
C GLU A 205 12.29 -11.95 -2.56
N ASN A 206 12.98 -11.61 -3.66
CA ASN A 206 12.41 -11.68 -5.02
C ASN A 206 11.03 -11.02 -5.12
N ASN A 207 10.87 -9.86 -4.46
CA ASN A 207 9.63 -9.09 -4.35
C ASN A 207 8.47 -9.77 -3.59
N MET A 208 8.69 -10.89 -2.90
CA MET A 208 7.69 -11.58 -2.10
C MET A 208 7.98 -11.41 -0.61
N TYR A 209 6.95 -11.24 0.21
CA TYR A 209 7.11 -11.28 1.67
C TYR A 209 7.26 -12.72 2.14
N THR A 210 8.42 -13.06 2.72
CA THR A 210 8.78 -14.45 3.09
C THR A 210 8.48 -14.79 4.54
N MET A 211 8.28 -13.80 5.41
CA MET A 211 8.17 -14.00 6.86
C MET A 211 6.72 -13.97 7.39
N SER A 212 5.73 -14.08 6.50
CA SER A 212 4.30 -14.05 6.85
C SER A 212 3.88 -15.18 7.81
N HIS A 213 4.53 -16.34 7.72
CA HIS A 213 4.28 -17.50 8.59
C HIS A 213 5.04 -17.42 9.93
N TYR A 214 5.94 -16.44 10.10
CA TYR A 214 6.81 -16.32 11.28
C TYR A 214 6.36 -15.19 12.22
N TYR A 215 5.93 -14.06 11.66
CA TYR A 215 5.49 -12.90 12.43
C TYR A 215 3.96 -12.76 12.46
N VAL A 216 3.41 -12.42 13.63
CA VAL A 216 1.99 -12.11 13.82
C VAL A 216 1.60 -10.90 12.98
N CYS A 217 0.33 -10.83 12.57
CA CYS A 217 -0.25 -9.65 11.92
C CYS A 217 0.06 -8.37 12.70
N VAL A 218 0.15 -7.27 11.98
CA VAL A 218 0.52 -5.98 12.55
C VAL A 218 -0.62 -5.41 13.40
N SER A 219 -0.31 -4.79 14.53
CA SER A 219 -1.31 -4.01 15.28
C SER A 219 -1.52 -2.65 14.64
N LEU A 220 -2.71 -2.05 14.81
CA LEU A 220 -2.96 -0.67 14.36
C LEU A 220 -1.92 0.31 14.91
N LEU A 221 -1.60 0.23 16.21
CA LEU A 221 -0.59 1.09 16.84
C LEU A 221 0.80 0.92 16.20
N THR A 222 1.17 -0.32 15.86
CA THR A 222 2.43 -0.65 15.20
C THR A 222 2.45 -0.17 13.74
N LEU A 223 1.30 -0.02 13.07
CA LEU A 223 1.19 0.57 11.73
C LEU A 223 1.30 2.09 11.73
N TYR A 224 0.74 2.76 12.74
CA TYR A 224 0.81 4.22 12.85
C TYR A 224 2.25 4.73 12.91
N PHE A 225 3.15 4.00 13.56
CA PHE A 225 4.52 4.46 13.75
C PHE A 225 5.34 4.53 12.45
N PRO A 226 5.40 3.48 11.60
CA PRO A 226 5.99 3.56 10.26
C PRO A 226 5.27 4.53 9.34
N ALA A 227 3.94 4.59 9.37
CA ALA A 227 3.17 5.53 8.56
C ALA A 227 3.62 6.97 8.76
N ILE A 228 3.75 7.38 10.03
CA ILE A 228 4.22 8.71 10.43
C ILE A 228 5.71 8.87 10.13
N LEU A 229 6.53 7.88 10.49
CA LEU A 229 7.98 7.94 10.33
C LEU A 229 8.41 8.04 8.86
N TYR A 230 7.69 7.35 7.97
CA TYR A 230 7.95 7.34 6.53
C TYR A 230 7.02 8.28 5.75
N CYS A 231 6.25 9.14 6.41
CA CYS A 231 5.37 10.14 5.79
C CYS A 231 4.45 9.55 4.69
N ILE A 232 3.84 8.39 4.95
CA ILE A 232 2.92 7.73 4.01
C ILE A 232 1.48 8.10 4.37
N CYS A 233 0.77 8.71 3.43
CA CYS A 233 -0.66 8.99 3.56
C CYS A 233 -1.47 7.80 3.04
N PHE A 234 -2.34 7.24 3.89
CA PHE A 234 -3.20 6.11 3.58
C PHE A 234 -4.52 6.57 2.98
N TYR A 235 -4.89 6.00 1.84
CA TYR A 235 -6.21 6.10 1.24
C TYR A 235 -6.83 4.70 1.24
N CYS A 236 -7.83 4.50 2.09
CA CYS A 236 -8.53 3.22 2.19
C CYS A 236 -9.74 3.25 1.24
N SER A 237 -9.66 2.51 0.13
CA SER A 237 -10.79 2.31 -0.78
C SER A 237 -11.49 1.00 -0.43
N VAL A 238 -12.21 1.00 0.70
CA VAL A 238 -13.08 -0.11 1.11
C VAL A 238 -14.44 0.09 0.48
N LEU A 239 -14.81 -0.74 -0.50
CA LEU A 239 -16.10 -0.66 -1.19
C LEU A 239 -16.47 0.78 -1.66
N ILE A 240 -15.50 1.53 -2.17
CA ILE A 240 -15.69 2.85 -2.81
C ILE A 240 -15.64 2.72 -4.35
N LEU A 241 -15.68 1.50 -4.90
CA LEU A 241 -15.84 1.36 -6.36
C LEU A 241 -17.23 1.82 -6.86
N CYS A 242 -18.23 1.94 -5.98
CA CYS A 242 -19.52 2.52 -6.35
C CYS A 242 -19.53 4.06 -6.50
N ILE A 243 -18.53 4.79 -5.98
CA ILE A 243 -18.54 6.27 -6.04
C ILE A 243 -17.75 6.78 -7.26
N LEU A 244 -16.66 6.11 -7.65
CA LEU A 244 -15.89 6.51 -8.84
C LEU A 244 -16.64 6.27 -10.16
N HIS A 245 -17.54 5.28 -10.22
CA HIS A 245 -18.37 5.07 -11.41
C HIS A 245 -19.50 6.12 -11.55
N ALA A 246 -19.90 6.77 -10.45
CA ALA A 246 -20.97 7.77 -10.43
C ALA A 246 -20.49 9.20 -10.79
N GLU A 247 -19.19 9.49 -10.69
CA GLU A 247 -18.62 10.79 -11.07
C GLU A 247 -17.98 10.81 -12.48
N LEU A 248 -17.58 9.65 -13.03
CA LEU A 248 -17.06 9.55 -14.40
C LEU A 248 -18.15 9.40 -15.48
N THR A 249 -19.44 9.36 -15.09
CA THR A 249 -20.60 9.28 -16.00
C THR A 249 -21.53 10.49 -15.92
N LYS A 250 -21.05 11.64 -15.42
CA LYS A 250 -21.76 12.92 -15.49
C LYS A 250 -21.02 13.96 -16.32
#